data_AF-A0ABD6X8S1-F1
#
_entry.id   AF-A0ABD6X8S1-F1
#
_cell.length_a   1.000
_cell.length_b   1.000
_cell.length_c   1.000
_cell.angle_alpha   90.00
_cell.angle_beta   90.00
_cell.angle_gamma   90.00
#
_symmetry.space_group_name_H-M   'P 1'
#
loop_
_entity.id
_entity.type
_entity.pdbx_description
1 polymer ?
#
loop_
_entity_poly.entity_id
_entity_poly.type
_entity_poly.pdbx_seq_one_letter_code
_entity_poly.pdbx_strand_id
1 'polypeptide(L)'
;MKMNKLAIILCLNLFALPSYAAQNKSNIIIDKPNATDPIVNGQNYGTNTIIGTIPTFSGSNNVILGSGNTATLNSTAIGENTTANDASTAVGTASFAQGKSLAIGTQSYSTNGSIAIGSQSVSTDGQVSVGSQYKQRRIENVAAGIASNDAVNVSQLNNKITPLQKNIADNTNSINETRTKTIENTNSINQLSNIVNNHTTDINNNSNQIATNTSNIKTNAHHLDTIQAITKNDQKSIQKNEKSISSNTTEIQSNQQGIATNSARIDDLNNNYREYVNNKFDQLQGDIKQVRKHADAGIASAMAMTEITTPLNNFKYNVGMGVGGYGSQSAAALGAKIRINSDTTIGVTTSYDSQHNVGVAAGADWSFN
;
A
#
# COMPACT_ATOMS: atom_id res chain seq x y z
N MET A 1 113.63 -56.97 -115.83
CA MET A 1 114.85 -56.18 -116.03
C MET A 1 115.04 -55.27 -114.80
N LYS A 2 116.21 -55.36 -114.16
CA LYS A 2 116.80 -54.61 -113.02
C LYS A 2 116.04 -53.47 -112.30
N MET A 3 116.00 -53.61 -110.97
CA MET A 3 116.44 -52.69 -109.88
C MET A 3 116.15 -51.18 -110.00
N ASN A 4 115.58 -50.55 -108.95
CA ASN A 4 116.38 -50.07 -107.81
C ASN A 4 115.51 -49.54 -106.65
N LYS A 5 115.97 -49.79 -105.41
CA LYS A 5 115.51 -49.18 -104.16
C LYS A 5 116.22 -47.83 -103.97
N LEU A 6 115.52 -46.83 -103.44
CA LEU A 6 116.12 -45.85 -102.53
C LEU A 6 115.03 -45.26 -101.61
N ALA A 7 115.40 -44.98 -100.37
CA ALA A 7 114.52 -44.82 -99.23
C ALA A 7 114.66 -43.43 -98.57
N ILE A 8 113.70 -43.16 -97.67
CA ILE A 8 113.73 -42.21 -96.52
C ILE A 8 113.33 -40.75 -96.84
N ILE A 9 112.23 -40.26 -96.25
CA ILE A 9 112.16 -39.22 -95.19
C ILE A 9 110.69 -38.82 -94.92
N LEU A 10 110.39 -38.72 -93.63
CA LEU A 10 109.14 -38.38 -92.95
C LEU A 10 108.91 -36.85 -92.94
N CYS A 11 107.69 -36.34 -93.18
CA CYS A 11 107.14 -35.13 -92.53
C CYS A 11 105.65 -34.88 -92.81
N LEU A 12 104.88 -34.98 -91.71
CA LEU A 12 103.72 -34.18 -91.28
C LEU A 12 103.37 -32.91 -92.11
N ASN A 13 102.12 -32.83 -92.62
CA ASN A 13 101.10 -31.85 -92.17
C ASN A 13 99.87 -31.76 -93.10
N LEU A 14 98.70 -31.91 -92.49
CA LEU A 14 97.59 -30.95 -92.50
C LEU A 14 96.90 -30.59 -93.84
N PHE A 15 95.78 -31.25 -94.11
CA PHE A 15 94.56 -30.60 -94.62
C PHE A 15 93.33 -31.27 -94.00
N ALA A 16 92.76 -30.63 -92.98
CA ALA A 16 91.34 -30.74 -92.65
C ALA A 16 90.63 -29.53 -93.28
N LEU A 17 89.39 -29.74 -93.74
CA LEU A 17 88.24 -28.82 -93.93
C LEU A 17 87.34 -29.36 -95.08
N PRO A 18 86.04 -29.03 -95.16
CA PRO A 18 84.97 -29.16 -94.15
C PRO A 18 83.62 -29.68 -94.78
N SER A 19 82.50 -29.49 -94.04
CA SER A 19 81.05 -29.65 -94.38
C SER A 19 80.45 -31.04 -94.05
N TYR A 20 79.50 -31.23 -93.12
CA TYR A 20 78.30 -30.49 -92.71
C TYR A 20 77.43 -30.06 -93.90
N ALA A 21 76.61 -30.98 -94.39
CA ALA A 21 75.33 -30.66 -95.03
C ALA A 21 74.40 -31.87 -94.92
N ALA A 22 73.34 -31.68 -94.15
CA ALA A 22 72.23 -32.60 -93.96
C ALA A 22 71.54 -32.93 -95.30
N GLN A 23 71.21 -34.20 -95.52
CA GLN A 23 70.05 -34.53 -96.32
C GLN A 23 68.87 -34.79 -95.38
N ASN A 24 68.05 -33.74 -95.22
CA ASN A 24 66.68 -33.83 -94.75
C ASN A 24 65.93 -34.88 -95.61
N LYS A 25 65.86 -36.12 -95.13
CA LYS A 25 64.85 -37.06 -95.62
C LYS A 25 63.56 -36.73 -94.90
N SER A 26 62.71 -35.92 -95.52
CA SER A 26 61.28 -35.97 -95.22
C SER A 26 60.80 -37.36 -95.59
N ASN A 27 60.75 -38.27 -94.62
CA ASN A 27 60.15 -39.57 -94.83
C ASN A 27 58.65 -39.40 -94.65
N ILE A 28 57.89 -39.52 -95.73
CA ILE A 28 56.52 -40.03 -95.62
C ILE A 28 56.68 -41.55 -95.48
N ILE A 29 56.64 -42.05 -94.24
CA ILE A 29 56.53 -43.49 -93.99
C ILE A 29 55.03 -43.77 -93.99
N ILE A 30 54.49 -44.02 -95.18
CA ILE A 30 53.21 -44.70 -95.34
C ILE A 30 53.61 -46.12 -95.74
N ASP A 31 53.58 -47.01 -94.75
CA ASP A 31 53.69 -48.45 -94.95
C ASP A 31 54.94 -48.93 -95.73
N LYS A 32 56.14 -48.75 -95.15
CA LYS A 32 57.32 -49.53 -95.57
C LYS A 32 58.26 -49.81 -94.40
N PRO A 33 58.47 -51.08 -94.00
CA PRO A 33 59.41 -51.44 -92.95
C PRO A 33 60.84 -51.19 -93.43
N ASN A 34 61.64 -50.50 -92.61
CA ASN A 34 63.09 -50.36 -92.79
C ASN A 34 63.82 -50.84 -91.53
N ALA A 35 65.08 -51.20 -91.72
CA ALA A 35 65.89 -52.18 -90.98
C ALA A 35 66.20 -51.96 -89.49
N THR A 36 65.35 -51.27 -88.73
CA THR A 36 65.51 -51.06 -87.29
C THR A 36 64.23 -51.29 -86.48
N ASP A 37 63.16 -51.86 -87.05
CA ASP A 37 62.05 -52.36 -86.23
C ASP A 37 62.50 -53.60 -85.43
N PRO A 38 62.37 -53.62 -84.09
CA PRO A 38 62.71 -54.79 -83.30
C PRO A 38 61.70 -55.91 -83.58
N ILE A 39 62.15 -56.97 -84.26
CA ILE A 39 61.44 -58.25 -84.30
C ILE A 39 61.54 -58.88 -82.91
N VAL A 40 60.41 -58.98 -82.19
CA VAL A 40 60.32 -59.76 -80.94
C VAL A 40 59.31 -60.89 -81.15
N ASN A 41 59.77 -62.14 -81.05
CA ASN A 41 58.97 -63.37 -81.17
C ASN A 41 58.13 -63.52 -82.45
N GLY A 42 58.65 -63.06 -83.61
CA GLY A 42 58.07 -63.39 -84.91
C GLY A 42 56.70 -62.77 -85.21
N GLN A 43 56.31 -61.70 -84.52
CA GLN A 43 55.09 -60.93 -84.81
C GLN A 43 55.46 -59.54 -85.36
N ASN A 44 54.77 -59.13 -86.43
CA ASN A 44 54.95 -57.84 -87.09
C ASN A 44 54.20 -56.75 -86.30
N TYR A 45 54.93 -55.89 -85.61
CA TYR A 45 54.33 -54.84 -84.78
C TYR A 45 54.05 -53.55 -85.60
N GLY A 46 53.16 -53.66 -86.58
CA GLY A 46 52.03 -52.74 -86.85
C GLY A 46 52.23 -51.39 -87.55
N THR A 47 51.10 -50.89 -88.06
CA THR A 47 50.93 -49.75 -88.98
C THR A 47 51.17 -48.40 -88.29
N ASN A 48 52.37 -47.82 -88.44
CA ASN A 48 52.68 -46.46 -87.99
C ASN A 48 52.54 -45.45 -89.14
N THR A 49 52.07 -44.22 -88.87
CA THR A 49 52.03 -43.10 -89.82
C THR A 49 53.02 -42.04 -89.38
N ILE A 50 54.06 -41.79 -90.19
CA ILE A 50 55.15 -40.89 -89.80
C ILE A 50 55.44 -39.91 -90.94
N ILE A 51 55.39 -38.63 -90.61
CA ILE A 51 55.66 -37.52 -91.55
C ILE A 51 56.54 -36.49 -90.82
N GLY A 52 57.83 -36.42 -91.16
CA GLY A 52 58.72 -35.41 -90.59
C GLY A 52 60.15 -35.90 -90.40
N THR A 53 60.89 -35.24 -89.50
CA THR A 53 62.34 -35.42 -89.32
C THR A 53 62.68 -35.92 -87.93
N ILE A 54 63.58 -36.90 -87.85
CA ILE A 54 64.12 -37.44 -86.58
C ILE A 54 63.02 -37.92 -85.61
N PRO A 55 62.05 -38.76 -86.04
CA PRO A 55 61.08 -39.36 -85.13
C PRO A 55 61.76 -40.44 -84.27
N THR A 56 61.35 -40.55 -83.00
CA THR A 56 61.69 -41.67 -82.13
C THR A 56 60.40 -42.43 -81.82
N PHE A 57 60.33 -43.72 -82.08
CA PHE A 57 59.11 -44.48 -81.80
C PHE A 57 59.36 -45.94 -81.47
N SER A 58 58.39 -46.52 -80.77
CA SER A 58 58.35 -47.95 -80.48
C SER A 58 56.91 -48.45 -80.46
N GLY A 59 56.74 -49.75 -80.73
CA GLY A 59 55.41 -50.35 -80.86
C GLY A 59 54.69 -49.98 -82.16
N SER A 60 53.39 -50.29 -82.20
CA SER A 60 52.53 -50.16 -83.37
C SER A 60 51.50 -49.04 -83.22
N ASN A 61 50.85 -48.68 -84.34
CA ASN A 61 49.70 -47.77 -84.39
C ASN A 61 49.97 -46.33 -83.92
N ASN A 62 51.20 -45.86 -84.10
CA ASN A 62 51.57 -44.49 -83.76
C ASN A 62 51.29 -43.52 -84.93
N VAL A 63 50.95 -42.28 -84.60
CA VAL A 63 50.86 -41.16 -85.54
C VAL A 63 51.87 -40.09 -85.14
N ILE A 64 52.82 -39.78 -86.03
CA ILE A 64 53.90 -38.84 -85.75
C ILE A 64 53.98 -37.82 -86.88
N LEU A 65 53.81 -36.53 -86.55
CA LEU A 65 53.88 -35.44 -87.52
C LEU A 65 54.74 -34.28 -86.99
N GLY A 66 55.84 -33.98 -87.69
CA GLY A 66 56.77 -32.90 -87.37
C GLY A 66 58.18 -33.38 -86.98
N SER A 67 58.90 -32.59 -86.18
CA SER A 67 60.34 -32.81 -85.94
C SER A 67 60.66 -33.22 -84.50
N GLY A 68 61.50 -34.23 -84.31
CA GLY A 68 62.00 -34.61 -82.98
C GLY A 68 60.94 -35.22 -82.04
N ASN A 69 59.84 -35.72 -82.58
CA ASN A 69 58.73 -36.26 -81.80
C ASN A 69 59.00 -37.70 -81.34
N THR A 70 58.53 -38.03 -80.14
CA THR A 70 58.59 -39.36 -79.54
C THR A 70 57.18 -39.95 -79.40
N ALA A 71 56.94 -41.17 -79.90
CA ALA A 71 55.67 -41.87 -79.69
C ALA A 71 55.86 -43.35 -79.34
N THR A 72 55.14 -43.86 -78.34
CA THR A 72 55.16 -45.31 -78.00
C THR A 72 53.77 -45.92 -77.98
N LEU A 73 53.63 -47.07 -78.65
CA LEU A 73 52.45 -47.94 -78.75
C LEU A 73 51.08 -47.21 -78.68
N ASN A 74 50.36 -47.17 -79.79
CA ASN A 74 49.04 -46.53 -79.92
C ASN A 74 49.04 -45.03 -79.58
N SER A 75 50.13 -44.31 -79.85
CA SER A 75 50.27 -42.90 -79.46
C SER A 75 50.29 -41.92 -80.63
N THR A 76 49.81 -40.69 -80.39
CA THR A 76 49.81 -39.60 -81.38
C THR A 76 50.69 -38.44 -80.91
N ALA A 77 51.74 -38.11 -81.66
CA ALA A 77 52.70 -37.04 -81.35
C ALA A 77 52.81 -36.05 -82.53
N ILE A 78 52.24 -34.86 -82.38
CA ILE A 78 52.14 -33.86 -83.46
C ILE A 78 52.74 -32.53 -83.01
N GLY A 79 53.75 -32.03 -83.72
CA GLY A 79 54.43 -30.77 -83.41
C GLY A 79 55.95 -30.90 -83.51
N GLU A 80 56.67 -30.14 -82.69
CA GLU A 80 58.13 -30.23 -82.56
C GLU A 80 58.50 -30.63 -81.14
N ASN A 81 59.42 -31.60 -80.98
CA ASN A 81 59.87 -32.12 -79.68
C ASN A 81 58.72 -32.60 -78.76
N THR A 82 57.66 -33.16 -79.34
CA THR A 82 56.51 -33.68 -78.60
C THR A 82 56.75 -35.11 -78.13
N THR A 83 56.16 -35.51 -77.00
CA THR A 83 56.28 -36.87 -76.47
C THR A 83 54.90 -37.41 -76.13
N ALA A 84 54.50 -38.51 -76.77
CA ALA A 84 53.26 -39.23 -76.50
C ALA A 84 53.57 -40.70 -76.18
N ASN A 85 53.48 -41.09 -74.92
CA ASN A 85 53.88 -42.41 -74.47
C ASN A 85 52.69 -43.20 -73.89
N ASP A 86 52.65 -44.51 -74.16
CA ASP A 86 51.66 -45.43 -73.60
C ASP A 86 50.22 -44.98 -73.89
N ALA A 87 49.77 -45.23 -75.13
CA ALA A 87 48.43 -44.92 -75.61
C ALA A 87 47.97 -43.46 -75.37
N SER A 88 48.86 -42.50 -75.58
CA SER A 88 48.62 -41.07 -75.28
C SER A 88 48.57 -40.21 -76.54
N THR A 89 48.03 -39.00 -76.43
CA THR A 89 48.01 -38.01 -77.51
C THR A 89 48.64 -36.70 -77.05
N ALA A 90 49.69 -36.26 -77.73
CA ALA A 90 50.38 -34.99 -77.49
C ALA A 90 50.40 -34.14 -78.78
N VAL A 91 49.84 -32.93 -78.72
CA VAL A 91 49.73 -32.01 -79.87
C VAL A 91 50.22 -30.62 -79.48
N GLY A 92 51.23 -30.10 -80.20
CA GLY A 92 51.83 -28.78 -80.00
C GLY A 92 53.27 -28.85 -79.48
N THR A 93 54.11 -27.89 -79.84
CA THR A 93 55.56 -27.90 -79.55
C THR A 93 55.87 -28.18 -78.08
N ALA A 94 56.77 -29.11 -77.82
CA ALA A 94 57.19 -29.55 -76.49
C ALA A 94 56.02 -30.02 -75.58
N SER A 95 54.92 -30.50 -76.16
CA SER A 95 53.85 -31.16 -75.40
C SER A 95 54.27 -32.56 -74.94
N PHE A 96 53.79 -32.96 -73.77
CA PHE A 96 54.10 -34.24 -73.14
C PHE A 96 52.82 -34.92 -72.67
N ALA A 97 52.54 -36.12 -73.18
CA ALA A 97 51.44 -36.97 -72.75
C ALA A 97 51.95 -38.37 -72.41
N GLN A 98 51.62 -38.90 -71.23
CA GLN A 98 52.03 -40.24 -70.80
C GLN A 98 50.91 -40.98 -70.07
N GLY A 99 50.78 -42.29 -70.32
CA GLY A 99 49.89 -43.17 -69.57
C GLY A 99 48.42 -42.88 -69.82
N LYS A 100 47.97 -43.10 -71.05
CA LYS A 100 46.58 -42.89 -71.51
C LYS A 100 46.08 -41.44 -71.38
N SER A 101 46.96 -40.46 -71.55
CA SER A 101 46.66 -39.04 -71.33
C SER A 101 46.51 -38.25 -72.64
N LEU A 102 45.91 -37.05 -72.56
CA LEU A 102 45.75 -36.12 -73.68
C LEU A 102 46.37 -34.76 -73.35
N ALA A 103 47.39 -34.33 -74.08
CA ALA A 103 48.02 -33.01 -73.96
C ALA A 103 47.87 -32.22 -75.27
N ILE A 104 47.14 -31.11 -75.25
CA ILE A 104 46.94 -30.25 -76.42
C ILE A 104 47.39 -28.82 -76.11
N GLY A 105 48.36 -28.31 -76.87
CA GLY A 105 48.91 -26.96 -76.77
C GLY A 105 50.42 -26.97 -76.49
N THR A 106 51.12 -25.92 -76.91
CA THR A 106 52.57 -25.76 -76.69
C THR A 106 52.91 -25.87 -75.21
N GLN A 107 53.86 -26.76 -74.87
CA GLN A 107 54.29 -27.06 -73.49
C GLN A 107 53.16 -27.58 -72.58
N SER A 108 52.11 -28.17 -73.13
CA SER A 108 51.11 -28.88 -72.32
C SER A 108 51.70 -30.17 -71.74
N TYR A 109 51.31 -30.54 -70.52
CA TYR A 109 51.85 -31.68 -69.80
C TYR A 109 50.71 -32.49 -69.18
N SER A 110 50.52 -33.73 -69.62
CA SER A 110 49.46 -34.61 -69.17
C SER A 110 49.99 -36.00 -68.80
N THR A 111 49.78 -36.45 -67.57
CA THR A 111 50.15 -37.81 -67.12
C THR A 111 49.01 -38.52 -66.39
N ASN A 112 49.09 -39.84 -66.25
CA ASN A 112 48.17 -40.67 -65.46
C ASN A 112 46.69 -40.51 -65.86
N GLY A 113 46.37 -40.77 -67.13
CA GLY A 113 44.99 -40.77 -67.63
C GLY A 113 44.32 -39.39 -67.66
N SER A 114 45.10 -38.31 -67.58
CA SER A 114 44.58 -36.95 -67.48
C SER A 114 44.41 -36.27 -68.84
N ILE A 115 43.77 -35.09 -68.82
CA ILE A 115 43.60 -34.25 -70.00
C ILE A 115 44.11 -32.83 -69.70
N ALA A 116 45.07 -32.33 -70.46
CA ALA A 116 45.59 -30.96 -70.40
C ALA A 116 45.29 -30.22 -71.71
N ILE A 117 44.45 -29.16 -71.64
CA ILE A 117 43.99 -28.40 -72.81
C ILE A 117 44.49 -26.95 -72.72
N GLY A 118 45.24 -26.53 -73.73
CA GLY A 118 45.83 -25.20 -73.85
C GLY A 118 47.35 -25.17 -73.60
N SER A 119 48.01 -24.16 -74.14
CA SER A 119 49.46 -23.99 -73.97
C SER A 119 49.85 -23.87 -72.48
N GLN A 120 50.85 -24.62 -72.03
CA GLN A 120 51.30 -24.66 -70.63
C GLN A 120 50.24 -25.16 -69.64
N SER A 121 49.21 -25.86 -70.12
CA SER A 121 48.26 -26.55 -69.24
C SER A 121 48.89 -27.82 -68.68
N VAL A 122 48.63 -28.10 -67.40
CA VAL A 122 49.23 -29.22 -66.67
C VAL A 122 48.12 -30.02 -65.99
N SER A 123 48.11 -31.34 -66.19
CA SER A 123 47.26 -32.28 -65.47
C SER A 123 48.03 -33.58 -65.21
N THR A 124 47.92 -34.16 -64.02
CA THR A 124 48.78 -35.30 -63.62
C THR A 124 48.05 -36.42 -62.88
N ASP A 125 46.72 -36.33 -62.74
CA ASP A 125 45.95 -37.19 -61.84
C ASP A 125 44.52 -37.43 -62.34
N GLY A 126 44.35 -37.88 -63.60
CA GLY A 126 43.05 -38.19 -64.19
C GLY A 126 42.11 -37.01 -64.49
N GLN A 127 42.43 -35.79 -64.05
CA GLN A 127 41.56 -34.62 -64.21
C GLN A 127 41.66 -33.97 -65.60
N VAL A 128 40.63 -33.20 -65.96
CA VAL A 128 40.71 -32.23 -67.06
C VAL A 128 41.22 -30.90 -66.53
N SER A 129 42.34 -30.42 -67.06
CA SER A 129 42.91 -29.11 -66.75
C SER A 129 42.93 -28.23 -67.98
N VAL A 130 42.37 -27.02 -67.87
CA VAL A 130 42.45 -25.98 -68.91
C VAL A 130 43.59 -24.98 -68.64
N GLY A 131 44.47 -25.26 -67.67
CA GLY A 131 45.50 -24.32 -67.26
C GLY A 131 46.56 -24.94 -66.37
N SER A 132 47.26 -24.09 -65.64
CA SER A 132 48.18 -24.49 -64.59
C SER A 132 48.05 -23.55 -63.39
N GLN A 133 48.73 -23.87 -62.29
CA GLN A 133 48.80 -23.01 -61.12
C GLN A 133 49.29 -21.58 -61.44
N TYR A 134 50.06 -21.41 -62.52
CA TYR A 134 50.61 -20.13 -62.96
C TYR A 134 49.83 -19.51 -64.13
N LYS A 135 48.83 -20.21 -64.67
CA LYS A 135 48.07 -19.77 -65.85
C LYS A 135 46.70 -20.42 -65.92
N GLN A 136 45.75 -19.88 -65.15
CA GLN A 136 44.35 -20.27 -65.20
C GLN A 136 43.67 -19.71 -66.46
N ARG A 137 42.64 -20.40 -66.94
CA ARG A 137 41.80 -19.93 -68.05
C ARG A 137 40.36 -19.83 -67.61
N ARG A 138 39.63 -18.89 -68.20
CA ARG A 138 38.17 -18.84 -68.10
C ARG A 138 37.59 -19.85 -69.08
N ILE A 139 36.56 -20.59 -68.65
CA ILE A 139 35.72 -21.38 -69.53
C ILE A 139 34.49 -20.52 -69.83
N GLU A 140 34.42 -20.00 -71.05
CA GLU A 140 33.32 -19.14 -71.48
C GLU A 140 32.19 -19.95 -72.13
N ASN A 141 30.98 -19.40 -72.16
CA ASN A 141 29.79 -20.00 -72.77
C ASN A 141 29.34 -21.34 -72.12
N VAL A 142 29.53 -21.45 -70.80
CA VAL A 142 29.03 -22.58 -70.01
C VAL A 142 27.52 -22.39 -69.73
N ALA A 143 26.70 -23.24 -70.35
CA ALA A 143 25.27 -23.31 -70.06
C ALA A 143 25.01 -23.64 -68.59
N ALA A 144 23.83 -23.31 -68.08
CA ALA A 144 23.46 -23.64 -66.70
C ALA A 144 23.42 -25.17 -66.53
N GLY A 145 24.09 -25.68 -65.50
CA GLY A 145 24.05 -27.10 -65.15
C GLY A 145 22.63 -27.53 -64.75
N ILE A 146 22.24 -28.73 -65.16
CA ILE A 146 20.93 -29.36 -64.89
C ILE A 146 21.09 -30.50 -63.88
N ALA A 147 22.12 -31.33 -64.04
CA ALA A 147 22.45 -32.41 -63.12
C ALA A 147 23.34 -31.92 -61.96
N SER A 148 23.37 -32.68 -60.86
CA SER A 148 24.15 -32.33 -59.66
C SER A 148 25.67 -32.34 -59.87
N ASN A 149 26.14 -32.94 -60.95
CA ASN A 149 27.55 -33.07 -61.33
C ASN A 149 27.92 -32.19 -62.53
N ASP A 150 27.00 -31.36 -63.02
CA ASP A 150 27.30 -30.36 -64.04
C ASP A 150 28.11 -29.20 -63.44
N ALA A 151 28.90 -28.53 -64.28
CA ALA A 151 29.55 -27.29 -63.89
C ALA A 151 28.50 -26.20 -63.61
N VAL A 152 28.68 -25.47 -62.50
CA VAL A 152 27.85 -24.31 -62.14
C VAL A 152 28.42 -23.06 -62.80
N ASN A 153 27.59 -22.30 -63.51
CA ASN A 153 27.99 -21.00 -64.05
C ASN A 153 27.69 -19.84 -63.08
N VAL A 154 28.28 -18.67 -63.34
CA VAL A 154 28.15 -17.48 -62.46
C VAL A 154 26.70 -17.00 -62.31
N SER A 155 25.85 -17.18 -63.33
CA SER A 155 24.44 -16.81 -63.26
C SER A 155 23.66 -17.64 -62.24
N GLN A 156 23.92 -18.96 -62.17
CA GLN A 156 23.32 -19.84 -61.17
C GLN A 156 23.75 -19.47 -59.76
N LEU A 157 25.03 -19.10 -59.57
CA LEU A 157 25.53 -18.62 -58.27
C LEU A 157 24.86 -17.31 -57.85
N ASN A 158 24.82 -16.31 -58.74
CA ASN A 158 24.20 -15.02 -58.47
C ASN A 158 22.70 -15.14 -58.14
N ASN A 159 21.98 -16.02 -58.85
CA ASN A 159 20.57 -16.31 -58.57
C ASN A 159 20.32 -16.86 -57.15
N LYS A 160 21.33 -17.46 -56.50
CA LYS A 160 21.25 -17.89 -55.09
C LYS A 160 21.70 -16.81 -54.11
N ILE A 161 22.69 -15.99 -54.49
CA ILE A 161 23.24 -14.93 -53.64
C ILE A 161 22.22 -13.79 -53.44
N THR A 162 21.52 -13.35 -54.49
CA THR A 162 20.60 -12.20 -54.39
C THR A 162 19.48 -12.39 -53.36
N PRO A 163 18.75 -13.53 -53.33
CA PRO A 163 17.77 -13.79 -52.27
C PRO A 163 18.38 -13.82 -50.87
N LEU A 164 19.59 -14.38 -50.72
CA LEU A 164 20.29 -14.40 -49.43
C LEU A 164 20.64 -12.99 -48.95
N GLN A 165 21.13 -12.12 -49.83
CA GLN A 165 21.40 -10.72 -49.51
C GLN A 165 20.13 -9.99 -49.07
N LYS A 166 19.00 -10.22 -49.74
CA LYS A 166 17.70 -9.68 -49.33
C LYS A 166 17.29 -10.17 -47.95
N ASN A 167 17.37 -11.48 -47.69
CA ASN A 167 17.00 -12.03 -46.38
C ASN A 167 17.88 -11.47 -45.25
N ILE A 168 19.17 -11.23 -45.49
CA ILE A 168 20.06 -10.59 -44.52
C ILE A 168 19.63 -9.14 -44.24
N ALA A 169 19.26 -8.38 -45.28
CA ALA A 169 18.77 -7.02 -45.11
C ALA A 169 17.44 -6.98 -44.34
N ASP A 170 16.50 -7.87 -44.67
CA ASP A 170 15.21 -7.99 -43.98
C ASP A 170 15.42 -8.35 -42.50
N ASN A 171 16.28 -9.33 -42.20
CA ASN A 171 16.64 -9.68 -40.83
C ASN A 171 17.29 -8.52 -40.07
N THR A 172 18.14 -7.74 -40.73
CA THR A 172 18.76 -6.54 -40.13
C THR A 172 17.70 -5.52 -39.73
N ASN A 173 16.68 -5.32 -40.57
CA ASN A 173 15.56 -4.42 -40.25
C ASN A 173 14.74 -4.94 -39.06
N SER A 174 14.37 -6.23 -39.05
CA SER A 174 13.63 -6.83 -37.92
C SER A 174 14.40 -6.78 -36.59
N ILE A 175 15.73 -6.95 -36.63
CA ILE A 175 16.60 -6.78 -35.46
C ILE A 175 16.55 -5.33 -34.96
N ASN A 176 16.63 -4.35 -35.86
CA ASN A 176 16.56 -2.95 -35.49
C ASN A 176 15.21 -2.56 -34.89
N GLU A 177 14.09 -3.04 -35.44
CA GLU A 177 12.76 -2.83 -34.86
C GLU A 177 12.64 -3.44 -33.45
N THR A 178 13.15 -4.65 -33.27
CA THR A 178 13.18 -5.32 -31.97
C THR A 178 14.01 -4.52 -30.97
N ARG A 179 15.19 -4.03 -31.38
CA ARG A 179 16.06 -3.18 -30.56
C ARG A 179 15.35 -1.91 -30.11
N THR A 180 14.59 -1.24 -30.99
CA THR A 180 13.81 -0.05 -30.63
C THR A 180 12.76 -0.38 -29.57
N LYS A 181 11.97 -1.45 -29.75
CA LYS A 181 10.98 -1.89 -28.74
C LYS A 181 11.63 -2.23 -27.39
N THR A 182 12.82 -2.83 -27.40
CA THR A 182 13.58 -3.10 -26.15
C THR A 182 14.00 -1.82 -25.44
N ILE A 183 14.41 -0.79 -26.17
CA ILE A 183 14.76 0.53 -25.61
C ILE A 183 13.51 1.19 -25.01
N GLU A 184 12.38 1.17 -25.73
CA GLU A 184 11.10 1.68 -25.22
C GLU A 184 10.67 0.98 -23.93
N ASN A 185 10.72 -0.35 -23.90
CA ASN A 185 10.43 -1.13 -22.70
C ASN A 185 11.36 -0.78 -21.53
N THR A 186 12.64 -0.58 -21.79
CA THR A 186 13.63 -0.17 -20.77
C THR A 186 13.24 1.19 -20.17
N ASN A 187 12.81 2.15 -20.99
CA ASN A 187 12.34 3.46 -20.52
C ASN A 187 11.06 3.36 -19.68
N SER A 188 10.09 2.55 -20.10
CA SER A 188 8.86 2.31 -19.32
C SER A 188 9.15 1.64 -17.97
N ILE A 189 10.09 0.69 -17.93
CA ILE A 189 10.53 0.05 -16.68
C ILE A 189 11.16 1.08 -15.73
N ASN A 190 12.00 1.98 -16.24
CA ASN A 190 12.58 3.05 -15.42
C ASN A 190 11.52 4.00 -14.85
N GLN A 191 10.51 4.36 -15.64
CA GLN A 191 9.37 5.16 -15.17
C GLN A 191 8.57 4.44 -14.08
N LEU A 192 8.29 3.15 -14.26
CA LEU A 192 7.61 2.32 -13.25
C LEU A 192 8.43 2.24 -11.97
N SER A 193 9.76 2.11 -12.07
CA SER A 193 10.65 2.10 -10.89
C SER A 193 10.54 3.41 -10.08
N ASN A 194 10.45 4.56 -10.76
CA ASN A 194 10.26 5.85 -10.07
C ASN A 194 8.90 5.94 -9.38
N ILE A 195 7.83 5.49 -10.03
CA ILE A 195 6.48 5.45 -9.44
C ILE A 195 6.47 4.56 -8.19
N VAL A 196 7.10 3.38 -8.26
CA VAL A 196 7.21 2.46 -7.11
C VAL A 196 7.95 3.10 -5.94
N ASN A 197 9.03 3.85 -6.20
CA ASN A 197 9.76 4.57 -5.16
C ASN A 197 8.91 5.68 -4.51
N ASN A 198 8.12 6.41 -5.31
CA ASN A 198 7.19 7.42 -4.79
C ASN A 198 6.10 6.79 -3.93
N HIS A 199 5.45 5.72 -4.43
CA HIS A 199 4.44 4.99 -3.67
C HIS A 199 5.00 4.42 -2.35
N THR A 200 6.25 3.93 -2.36
CA THR A 200 6.93 3.46 -1.14
C THR A 200 7.06 4.58 -0.12
N THR A 201 7.40 5.80 -0.56
CA THR A 201 7.49 6.98 0.30
C THR A 201 6.13 7.36 0.87
N ASP A 202 5.08 7.37 0.04
CA ASP A 202 3.71 7.69 0.48
C ASP A 202 3.17 6.66 1.49
N ILE A 203 3.44 5.37 1.26
CA ILE A 203 3.08 4.30 2.20
C ILE A 203 3.76 4.49 3.56
N ASN A 204 5.04 4.87 3.57
CA ASN A 204 5.76 5.14 4.82
C ASN A 204 5.18 6.36 5.55
N ASN A 205 4.84 7.43 4.82
CA ASN A 205 4.19 8.61 5.40
C ASN A 205 2.82 8.25 6.00
N ASN A 206 2.01 7.49 5.28
CA ASN A 206 0.72 7.02 5.77
C ASN A 206 0.87 6.13 7.01
N SER A 207 1.88 5.24 7.02
CA SER A 207 2.18 4.38 8.17
C SER A 207 2.52 5.21 9.42
N ASN A 208 3.31 6.27 9.27
CA ASN A 208 3.63 7.20 10.35
C ASN A 208 2.39 7.94 10.87
N GLN A 209 1.53 8.44 9.97
CA GLN A 209 0.28 9.09 10.36
C GLN A 209 -0.66 8.14 11.10
N ILE A 210 -0.77 6.89 10.68
CA ILE A 210 -1.55 5.85 11.37
C ILE A 210 -0.99 5.60 12.77
N ALA A 211 0.34 5.56 12.94
CA ALA A 211 0.96 5.41 14.24
C ALA A 211 0.63 6.60 15.18
N THR A 212 0.69 7.83 14.66
CA THR A 212 0.27 9.04 15.40
C THR A 212 -1.20 8.97 15.80
N ASN A 213 -2.09 8.62 14.87
CA ASN A 213 -3.52 8.48 15.15
C ASN A 213 -3.78 7.40 16.21
N THR A 214 -3.06 6.29 16.16
CA THR A 214 -3.11 5.22 17.16
C THR A 214 -2.73 5.74 18.55
N SER A 215 -1.70 6.58 18.65
CA SER A 215 -1.30 7.23 19.91
C SER A 215 -2.39 8.17 20.43
N ASN A 216 -2.95 9.03 19.57
CA ASN A 216 -4.02 9.95 19.94
C ASN A 216 -5.28 9.22 20.43
N ILE A 217 -5.64 8.08 19.82
CA ILE A 217 -6.75 7.24 20.27
C ILE A 217 -6.49 6.70 21.67
N LYS A 218 -5.27 6.24 21.98
CA LYS A 218 -4.89 5.79 23.33
C LYS A 218 -5.02 6.93 24.36
N THR A 219 -4.57 8.13 24.02
CA THR A 219 -4.73 9.32 24.87
C THR A 219 -6.20 9.64 25.12
N ASN A 220 -7.04 9.59 24.07
CA ASN A 220 -8.47 9.82 24.20
C ASN A 220 -9.15 8.73 25.06
N ALA A 221 -8.74 7.47 24.94
CA ALA A 221 -9.22 6.39 25.81
C ALA A 221 -8.90 6.68 27.29
N HIS A 222 -7.68 7.14 27.61
CA HIS A 222 -7.32 7.53 28.97
C HIS A 222 -8.14 8.72 29.49
N HIS A 223 -8.44 9.71 28.64
CA HIS A 223 -9.35 10.80 29.01
C HIS A 223 -10.76 10.30 29.33
N LEU A 224 -11.28 9.33 28.56
CA LEU A 224 -12.58 8.71 28.83
C LEU A 224 -12.59 7.98 30.18
N ASP A 225 -11.54 7.22 30.50
CA ASP A 225 -11.41 6.55 31.80
C ASP A 225 -11.43 7.56 32.96
N THR A 226 -10.73 8.69 32.78
CA THR A 226 -10.69 9.79 33.76
C THR A 226 -12.09 10.40 33.95
N ILE A 227 -12.81 10.68 32.87
CA ILE A 227 -14.18 11.23 32.91
C ILE A 227 -15.14 10.27 33.60
N GLN A 228 -15.04 8.96 33.31
CA GLN A 228 -15.85 7.95 33.98
C GLN A 228 -15.60 7.92 35.49
N ALA A 229 -14.33 8.03 35.92
CA ALA A 229 -13.98 8.08 37.34
C ALA A 229 -14.56 9.32 38.03
N ILE A 230 -14.46 10.50 37.41
CA ILE A 230 -15.04 11.75 37.93
C ILE A 230 -16.57 11.62 38.04
N THR A 231 -17.23 11.13 36.99
CA THR A 231 -18.70 10.95 36.98
C THR A 231 -19.16 10.03 38.11
N LYS A 232 -18.42 8.95 38.37
CA LYS A 232 -18.71 8.03 39.48
C LYS A 232 -18.58 8.71 40.85
N ASN A 233 -17.62 9.63 41.00
CA ASN A 233 -17.47 10.40 42.24
C ASN A 233 -18.58 11.44 42.40
N ASP A 234 -18.96 12.12 41.32
CA ASP A 234 -20.05 13.08 41.34
C ASP A 234 -21.38 12.40 41.68
N GLN A 235 -21.64 11.21 41.14
CA GLN A 235 -22.80 10.38 41.51
C GLN A 235 -22.84 10.07 43.02
N LYS A 236 -21.70 9.72 43.64
CA LYS A 236 -21.62 9.49 45.09
C LYS A 236 -21.91 10.76 45.90
N SER A 237 -21.36 11.89 45.46
CA SER A 237 -21.59 13.19 46.12
C SER A 237 -23.05 13.62 46.02
N ILE A 238 -23.70 13.40 44.86
CA ILE A 238 -25.14 13.65 44.67
C ILE A 238 -25.97 12.77 45.60
N GLN A 239 -25.68 11.46 45.69
CA GLN A 239 -26.39 10.55 46.60
C GLN A 239 -26.23 10.96 48.07
N LYS A 240 -25.04 11.44 48.46
CA LYS A 240 -24.80 11.97 49.81
C LYS A 240 -25.66 13.21 50.06
N ASN A 241 -25.71 14.13 49.11
CA ASN A 241 -26.52 15.34 49.22
C ASN A 241 -28.02 15.01 49.26
N GLU A 242 -28.50 14.06 48.44
CA GLU A 242 -29.88 13.57 48.45
C GLU A 242 -30.27 13.04 49.84
N LYS A 243 -29.40 12.24 50.46
CA LYS A 243 -29.62 11.73 51.82
C LYS A 243 -29.68 12.85 52.87
N SER A 244 -28.77 13.82 52.80
CA SER A 244 -28.77 14.98 53.70
C SER A 244 -30.04 15.82 53.53
N ILE A 245 -30.48 16.06 52.29
CA ILE A 245 -31.74 16.78 52.00
C ILE A 245 -32.93 16.04 52.60
N SER A 246 -33.03 14.71 52.41
CA SER A 246 -34.11 13.90 52.99
C SER A 246 -34.12 13.95 54.53
N SER A 247 -32.95 13.97 55.17
CA SER A 247 -32.83 14.14 56.62
C SER A 247 -33.35 15.51 57.06
N ASN A 248 -32.88 16.57 56.41
CA ASN A 248 -33.33 17.94 56.68
C ASN A 248 -34.84 18.09 56.46
N THR A 249 -35.41 17.46 55.42
CA THR A 249 -36.85 17.44 55.18
C THR A 249 -37.60 16.82 56.36
N THR A 250 -37.09 15.71 56.92
CA THR A 250 -37.70 15.04 58.07
C THR A 250 -37.62 15.92 59.33
N GLU A 251 -36.47 16.56 59.57
CA GLU A 251 -36.28 17.48 60.70
C GLU A 251 -37.21 18.71 60.60
N ILE A 252 -37.36 19.29 59.40
CA ILE A 252 -38.30 20.40 59.16
C ILE A 252 -39.75 19.96 59.44
N GLN A 253 -40.16 18.77 59.00
CA GLN A 253 -41.49 18.24 59.29
C GLN A 253 -41.70 18.04 60.81
N SER A 254 -40.70 17.53 61.52
CA SER A 254 -40.74 17.42 62.98
C SER A 254 -40.88 18.79 63.64
N ASN A 255 -40.10 19.78 63.20
CA ASN A 255 -40.21 21.15 63.69
C ASN A 255 -41.59 21.75 63.40
N GLN A 256 -42.16 21.50 62.21
CA GLN A 256 -43.50 21.95 61.85
C GLN A 256 -44.56 21.36 62.78
N GLN A 257 -44.47 20.07 63.11
CA GLN A 257 -45.36 19.41 64.09
C GLN A 257 -45.18 19.97 65.51
N GLY A 258 -43.93 20.23 65.91
CA GLY A 258 -43.62 20.85 67.21
C GLY A 258 -44.21 22.26 67.32
N ILE A 259 -44.10 23.09 66.27
CA ILE A 259 -44.72 24.41 66.20
C ILE A 259 -46.24 24.31 66.29
N ALA A 260 -46.87 23.39 65.54
CA ALA A 260 -48.32 23.18 65.61
C ALA A 260 -48.77 22.78 67.03
N THR A 261 -48.02 21.89 67.68
CA THR A 261 -48.26 21.49 69.07
C THR A 261 -48.13 22.66 70.02
N ASN A 262 -47.09 23.48 69.87
CA ASN A 262 -46.89 24.68 70.69
C ASN A 262 -47.99 25.72 70.45
N SER A 263 -48.44 25.92 69.22
CA SER A 263 -49.57 26.80 68.88
C SER A 263 -50.82 26.36 69.63
N ALA A 264 -51.17 25.07 69.55
CA ALA A 264 -52.33 24.52 70.25
C ALA A 264 -52.24 24.68 71.77
N ARG A 265 -51.05 24.49 72.36
CA ARG A 265 -50.81 24.71 73.80
C ARG A 265 -50.97 26.18 74.20
N ILE A 266 -50.55 27.12 73.36
CA ILE A 266 -50.73 28.56 73.60
C ILE A 266 -52.21 28.93 73.54
N ASP A 267 -52.95 28.41 72.56
CA ASP A 267 -54.39 28.63 72.44
C ASP A 267 -55.14 28.09 73.66
N ASP A 268 -54.80 26.87 74.12
CA ASP A 268 -55.36 26.29 75.34
C ASP A 268 -55.04 27.11 76.59
N LEU A 269 -53.77 27.54 76.76
CA LEU A 269 -53.36 28.40 77.87
C LEU A 269 -54.11 29.74 77.86
N ASN A 270 -54.25 30.37 76.68
CA ASN A 270 -55.00 31.61 76.53
C ASN A 270 -56.47 31.43 76.91
N ASN A 271 -57.10 30.32 76.51
CA ASN A 271 -58.49 30.02 76.86
C ASN A 271 -58.65 29.77 78.37
N ASN A 272 -57.80 28.93 78.95
CA ASN A 272 -57.78 28.67 80.39
C ASN A 272 -57.57 29.95 81.22
N TYR A 273 -56.65 30.82 80.77
CA TYR A 273 -56.40 32.10 81.45
C TYR A 273 -57.61 33.05 81.34
N ARG A 274 -58.23 33.16 80.16
CA ARG A 274 -59.45 33.95 79.97
C ARG A 274 -60.60 33.44 80.85
N GLU A 275 -60.77 32.11 80.94
CA GLU A 275 -61.77 31.50 81.80
C GLU A 275 -61.49 31.76 83.29
N TYR A 276 -60.24 31.58 83.74
CA TYR A 276 -59.84 31.89 85.11
C TYR A 276 -60.10 33.35 85.48
N VAL A 277 -59.71 34.29 84.60
CA VAL A 277 -59.93 35.73 84.80
C VAL A 277 -61.42 36.05 84.83
N ASN A 278 -62.21 35.51 83.89
CA ASN A 278 -63.66 35.71 83.88
C ASN A 278 -64.30 35.19 85.17
N ASN A 279 -63.96 33.98 85.61
CA ASN A 279 -64.46 33.41 86.87
C ASN A 279 -64.11 34.27 88.09
N LYS A 280 -62.87 34.78 88.18
CA LYS A 280 -62.47 35.68 89.26
C LYS A 280 -63.14 37.04 89.19
N PHE A 281 -63.34 37.57 87.99
CA PHE A 281 -64.04 38.83 87.77
C PHE A 281 -65.53 38.71 88.10
N ASP A 282 -66.17 37.61 87.71
CA ASP A 282 -67.56 37.30 88.04
C ASP A 282 -67.75 37.09 89.54
N GLN A 283 -66.81 36.37 90.19
CA GLN A 283 -66.78 36.23 91.65
C GLN A 283 -66.66 37.60 92.32
N LEU A 284 -65.70 38.43 91.91
CA LEU A 284 -65.53 39.78 92.45
C LEU A 284 -66.77 40.66 92.21
N GLN A 285 -67.38 40.59 91.03
CA GLN A 285 -68.61 41.32 90.73
C GLN A 285 -69.75 40.86 91.64
N GLY A 286 -69.84 39.55 91.92
CA GLY A 286 -70.77 38.96 92.89
C GLY A 286 -70.54 39.48 94.31
N ASP A 287 -69.29 39.41 94.78
CA ASP A 287 -68.89 39.87 96.12
C ASP A 287 -69.18 41.38 96.30
N ILE A 288 -68.86 42.22 95.29
CA ILE A 288 -69.17 43.65 95.32
C ILE A 288 -70.69 43.90 95.36
N LYS A 289 -71.49 43.13 94.60
CA LYS A 289 -72.95 43.22 94.65
C LYS A 289 -73.47 42.83 96.04
N GLN A 290 -72.88 41.83 96.68
CA GLN A 290 -73.25 41.42 98.03
C GLN A 290 -72.87 42.47 99.07
N VAL A 291 -71.64 43.00 99.03
CA VAL A 291 -71.21 44.11 99.90
C VAL A 291 -72.14 45.32 99.75
N ARG A 292 -72.51 45.69 98.52
CA ARG A 292 -73.49 46.77 98.29
C ARG A 292 -74.84 46.46 98.95
N LYS A 293 -75.36 45.23 98.81
CA LYS A 293 -76.61 44.83 99.48
C LYS A 293 -76.51 44.89 101.01
N HIS A 294 -75.45 44.38 101.62
CA HIS A 294 -75.27 44.46 103.08
C HIS A 294 -75.10 45.90 103.55
N ALA A 295 -74.37 46.74 102.81
CA ALA A 295 -74.22 48.16 103.12
C ALA A 295 -75.57 48.91 103.03
N ASP A 296 -76.32 48.70 101.94
CA ASP A 296 -77.65 49.30 101.75
C ASP A 296 -78.63 48.86 102.86
N ALA A 297 -78.59 47.57 103.24
CA ALA A 297 -79.42 47.02 104.33
C ALA A 297 -79.00 47.55 105.71
N GLY A 298 -77.70 47.73 105.95
CA GLY A 298 -77.16 48.37 107.15
C GLY A 298 -77.56 49.84 107.27
N ILE A 299 -77.56 50.59 106.16
CA ILE A 299 -78.06 51.98 106.13
C ILE A 299 -79.57 52.01 106.39
N ALA A 300 -80.34 51.10 105.77
CA ALA A 300 -81.77 50.97 106.05
C ALA A 300 -82.04 50.68 107.54
N SER A 301 -81.21 49.84 108.17
CA SER A 301 -81.23 49.58 109.63
C SER A 301 -80.99 50.85 110.44
N ALA A 302 -79.95 51.62 110.10
CA ALA A 302 -79.65 52.88 110.79
C ALA A 302 -80.79 53.90 110.64
N MET A 303 -81.38 54.02 109.45
CA MET A 303 -82.55 54.88 109.20
C MET A 303 -83.78 54.41 109.97
N ALA A 304 -84.03 53.10 110.09
CA ALA A 304 -85.14 52.57 110.86
C ALA A 304 -85.00 52.92 112.35
N MET A 305 -83.77 52.87 112.89
CA MET A 305 -83.50 53.20 114.30
C MET A 305 -83.71 54.69 114.62
N THR A 306 -83.46 55.60 113.67
CA THR A 306 -83.59 57.05 113.91
C THR A 306 -85.03 57.51 114.13
N GLU A 307 -86.02 56.79 113.58
CA GLU A 307 -87.44 57.08 113.77
C GLU A 307 -87.94 56.74 115.19
N ILE A 308 -87.16 56.00 115.98
CA ILE A 308 -87.47 55.72 117.38
C ILE A 308 -87.09 56.95 118.21
N THR A 309 -88.06 57.85 118.34
CA THR A 309 -87.89 59.14 119.01
C THR A 309 -87.83 59.01 120.54
N THR A 310 -87.30 60.05 121.19
CA THR A 310 -87.29 60.14 122.65
C THR A 310 -88.72 60.30 123.19
N PRO A 311 -89.00 59.92 124.45
CA PRO A 311 -90.33 60.07 125.04
C PRO A 311 -90.82 61.52 124.96
N LEU A 312 -92.09 61.74 124.60
CA LEU A 312 -92.74 63.06 124.65
C LEU A 312 -92.84 63.56 126.11
N ASN A 313 -92.92 64.88 126.29
CA ASN A 313 -93.04 65.48 127.62
C ASN A 313 -94.22 64.88 128.40
N ASN A 314 -93.95 64.49 129.65
CA ASN A 314 -94.82 63.74 130.58
C ASN A 314 -94.86 62.20 130.45
N PHE A 315 -94.11 61.58 129.54
CA PHE A 315 -93.95 60.12 129.48
C PHE A 315 -92.54 59.66 129.87
N LYS A 316 -92.45 58.64 130.75
CA LYS A 316 -91.16 58.10 131.25
C LYS A 316 -90.57 57.00 130.37
N TYR A 317 -91.42 56.23 129.70
CA TYR A 317 -91.03 55.11 128.83
C TYR A 317 -91.54 55.38 127.42
N ASN A 318 -90.68 55.17 126.42
CA ASN A 318 -91.06 55.16 125.02
C ASN A 318 -90.60 53.85 124.42
N VAL A 319 -91.53 53.14 123.79
CA VAL A 319 -91.22 51.98 122.95
C VAL A 319 -91.64 52.38 121.55
N GLY A 320 -90.69 52.36 120.63
CA GLY A 320 -90.91 52.74 119.24
C GLY A 320 -90.55 51.60 118.31
N MET A 321 -91.21 51.60 117.16
CA MET A 321 -90.86 50.76 116.03
C MET A 321 -90.66 51.68 114.82
N GLY A 322 -89.57 51.47 114.10
CA GLY A 322 -89.24 52.21 112.90
C GLY A 322 -89.03 51.26 111.72
N VAL A 323 -89.27 51.76 110.52
CA VAL A 323 -88.95 51.06 109.28
C VAL A 323 -88.12 51.98 108.42
N GLY A 324 -87.07 51.44 107.81
CA GLY A 324 -86.14 52.19 106.99
C GLY A 324 -85.97 51.51 105.63
N GLY A 325 -85.81 52.30 104.59
CA GLY A 325 -85.53 51.82 103.25
C GLY A 325 -84.37 52.60 102.65
N TYR A 326 -83.40 51.89 102.08
CA TYR A 326 -82.27 52.48 101.37
C TYR A 326 -81.85 51.56 100.21
N GLY A 327 -81.71 52.14 99.01
CA GLY A 327 -81.54 51.34 97.79
C GLY A 327 -82.71 50.37 97.56
N SER A 328 -82.42 49.10 97.34
CA SER A 328 -83.41 48.00 97.25
C SER A 328 -83.48 47.14 98.52
N GLN A 329 -83.04 47.68 99.67
CA GLN A 329 -83.04 46.99 100.95
C GLN A 329 -83.95 47.72 101.95
N SER A 330 -84.44 46.96 102.92
CA SER A 330 -85.34 47.43 103.96
C SER A 330 -84.92 46.89 105.30
N ALA A 331 -85.20 47.63 106.38
CA ALA A 331 -84.99 47.15 107.73
C ALA A 331 -86.12 47.60 108.66
N ALA A 332 -86.34 46.82 109.70
CA ALA A 332 -87.21 47.17 110.80
C ALA A 332 -86.36 47.35 112.06
N ALA A 333 -86.69 48.34 112.87
CA ALA A 333 -86.06 48.59 114.15
C ALA A 333 -87.10 48.61 115.27
N LEU A 334 -86.72 48.09 116.42
CA LEU A 334 -87.48 48.16 117.65
C LEU A 334 -86.57 48.71 118.74
N GLY A 335 -87.09 49.62 119.56
CA GLY A 335 -86.28 50.24 120.60
C GLY A 335 -87.10 50.73 121.76
N ALA A 336 -86.43 50.79 122.91
CA ALA A 336 -86.97 51.29 124.15
C ALA A 336 -86.07 52.41 124.65
N LYS A 337 -86.66 53.58 124.88
CA LYS A 337 -86.02 54.74 125.48
C LYS A 337 -86.67 55.05 126.82
N ILE A 338 -85.84 55.36 127.81
CA ILE A 338 -86.25 55.63 129.18
C ILE A 338 -85.74 57.03 129.55
N ARG A 339 -86.67 57.90 129.94
CA ARG A 339 -86.35 59.21 130.49
C ARG A 339 -86.03 59.04 131.98
N ILE A 340 -84.78 59.27 132.35
CA ILE A 340 -84.31 59.12 133.74
C ILE A 340 -84.76 60.32 134.58
N ASN A 341 -84.63 61.52 134.02
CA ASN A 341 -85.04 62.82 134.59
C ASN A 341 -85.44 63.79 133.46
N SER A 342 -85.78 65.04 133.77
CA SER A 342 -86.22 66.05 132.78
C SER A 342 -85.27 66.19 131.58
N ASP A 343 -83.98 65.95 131.81
CA ASP A 343 -82.91 66.37 130.91
C ASP A 343 -82.09 65.19 130.36
N THR A 344 -82.34 63.96 130.81
CA THR A 344 -81.57 62.76 130.42
C THR A 344 -82.46 61.63 129.94
N THR A 345 -82.23 61.15 128.73
CA THR A 345 -82.86 59.95 128.17
C THR A 345 -81.78 58.94 127.82
N ILE A 346 -81.98 57.68 128.20
CA ILE A 346 -81.15 56.57 127.70
C ILE A 346 -81.99 55.69 126.79
N GLY A 347 -81.38 55.10 125.78
CA GLY A 347 -82.07 54.31 124.79
C GLY A 347 -81.28 53.10 124.36
N VAL A 348 -81.99 52.01 124.10
CA VAL A 348 -81.48 50.89 123.31
C VAL A 348 -82.41 50.66 122.14
N THR A 349 -81.83 50.52 120.96
CA THR A 349 -82.52 50.24 119.71
C THR A 349 -81.85 49.04 119.06
N THR A 350 -82.66 48.20 118.45
CA THR A 350 -82.24 46.99 117.75
C THR A 350 -82.88 47.02 116.37
N SER A 351 -82.18 46.51 115.36
CA SER A 351 -82.69 46.44 114.00
C SER A 351 -82.46 45.08 113.41
N TYR A 352 -83.29 44.74 112.43
CA TYR A 352 -83.13 43.56 111.60
C TYR A 352 -83.40 43.96 110.15
N ASP A 353 -82.45 43.65 109.26
CA ASP A 353 -82.53 44.05 107.86
C ASP A 353 -82.83 42.90 106.89
N SER A 354 -83.14 43.27 105.64
CA SER A 354 -83.46 42.34 104.56
C SER A 354 -82.27 41.51 104.05
N GLN A 355 -81.05 41.75 104.53
CA GLN A 355 -79.90 40.86 104.36
C GLN A 355 -79.61 40.01 105.61
N HIS A 356 -80.58 39.95 106.53
CA HIS A 356 -80.57 39.17 107.78
C HIS A 356 -79.52 39.61 108.80
N ASN A 357 -79.00 40.84 108.72
CA ASN A 357 -78.11 41.36 109.75
C ASN A 357 -78.92 41.98 110.89
N VAL A 358 -78.38 41.87 112.10
CA VAL A 358 -78.91 42.49 113.31
C VAL A 358 -78.02 43.66 113.67
N GLY A 359 -78.61 44.86 113.80
CA GLY A 359 -77.95 46.04 114.34
C GLY A 359 -78.38 46.29 115.78
N VAL A 360 -77.47 46.78 116.63
CA VAL A 360 -77.81 47.24 117.98
C VAL A 360 -77.15 48.59 118.20
N ALA A 361 -77.91 49.57 118.65
CA ALA A 361 -77.41 50.88 119.03
C ALA A 361 -77.96 51.26 120.40
N ALA A 362 -77.08 51.71 121.30
CA ALA A 362 -77.44 52.27 122.57
C ALA A 362 -76.88 53.69 122.67
N GLY A 363 -77.63 54.60 123.28
CA GLY A 363 -77.28 56.00 123.37
C GLY A 363 -77.87 56.67 124.60
N ALA A 364 -77.33 57.84 124.92
CA ALA A 364 -77.85 58.72 125.95
C ALA A 364 -77.93 60.13 125.38
N ASP A 365 -79.07 60.79 125.58
CA ASP A 365 -79.34 62.15 125.16
C ASP A 365 -79.43 63.04 126.41
N TRP A 366 -78.75 64.19 126.36
CA TRP A 366 -78.85 65.23 127.38
C TRP A 366 -79.42 66.51 126.76
N SER A 367 -80.44 67.09 127.38
CA SER A 367 -81.08 68.34 126.95
C SER A 367 -80.79 69.44 127.97
N PHE A 368 -80.57 70.66 127.49
CA PHE A 368 -80.29 71.83 128.32
C PHE A 368 -81.14 73.00 127.82
N ASN A 369 -81.51 73.91 128.72
CA ASN A 369 -82.24 75.14 128.40
C ASN A 369 -81.31 76.33 128.15
#